data_AF-A0AB34JI73-F1
#
_entry.id   AF-A0AB34JI73-F1
#
_cell.length_a   1.000
_cell.length_b   1.000
_cell.length_c   1.000
_cell.angle_alpha   90.00
_cell.angle_beta   90.00
_cell.angle_gamma   90.00
#
_symmetry.space_group_name_H-M   'P 1'
#
loop_
_entity.id
_entity.type
_entity.pdbx_description
1 polymer ?
#
loop_
_entity_poly.entity_id
_entity_poly.type
_entity_poly.pdbx_seq_one_letter_code
_entity_poly.pdbx_strand_id
1 'polypeptide(L)'
;MLALASCFLAAAFVPSSTPTLRTPAARPLVTPPVQLSVGRELVESGKALVLSTIGGGMVSAPVKASVLAASKKGITDEWEFTVVALAINLALFGVIYRCIVRSDDNDTLKFSAVAALSLCRALSSMQVYYAWTKDMWIQLLAHFGESALAFGGAACFLEFAWNRGWARRLPCSGLPPYYRRHDELLPPYNPDIPPAYFLDDPVNRYGPRDGGYGGWDRRY
;
A
#
# COMPACT_ATOMS: atom_id res chain seq x y z
N MET A 1 21.77 30.06 7.41
CA MET A 1 22.40 28.96 8.17
C MET A 1 21.31 27.89 8.34
N LEU A 2 21.06 26.97 7.41
CA LEU A 2 21.88 25.80 7.00
C LEU A 2 22.29 24.92 8.20
N ALA A 3 21.30 24.24 8.79
CA ALA A 3 21.43 23.02 9.59
C ALA A 3 20.18 22.17 9.25
N LEU A 4 20.29 21.11 8.45
CA LEU A 4 20.52 19.73 8.92
C LEU A 4 19.56 19.30 10.03
N ALA A 5 18.48 18.63 9.62
CA ALA A 5 17.73 17.64 10.40
C ALA A 5 17.13 16.67 9.36
N SER A 6 17.63 15.49 9.00
CA SER A 6 18.54 14.52 9.65
C SER A 6 18.23 14.27 11.12
N CYS A 7 17.06 13.67 11.37
CA CYS A 7 16.62 12.84 12.52
C CYS A 7 15.09 12.78 12.39
N PHE A 8 14.42 11.71 11.97
CA PHE A 8 14.31 10.43 12.65
C PHE A 8 14.03 9.31 11.65
N LEU A 9 14.99 8.41 11.50
CA LEU A 9 14.80 7.11 10.88
C LEU A 9 15.16 6.08 11.95
N ALA A 10 14.26 5.90 12.92
CA ALA A 10 14.43 4.95 14.01
C ALA A 10 13.07 4.61 14.66
N ALA A 11 12.21 3.92 13.92
CA ALA A 11 11.28 2.99 14.55
C ALA A 11 11.69 1.59 14.07
N ALA A 12 12.80 1.11 14.64
CA ALA A 12 13.11 -0.30 14.65
C ALA A 12 11.97 -0.98 15.42
N PHE A 13 11.03 -1.56 14.69
CA PHE A 13 10.14 -2.56 15.25
C PHE A 13 11.04 -3.73 15.66
N VAL A 14 11.38 -3.79 16.95
CA VAL A 14 12.07 -4.93 17.55
C VAL A 14 11.05 -6.06 17.64
N PRO A 15 11.15 -7.14 16.85
CA PRO A 15 10.28 -8.29 17.07
C PRO A 15 10.66 -8.94 18.40
N SER A 16 9.70 -9.02 19.32
CA SER A 16 9.82 -9.77 20.57
C SER A 16 10.14 -11.24 20.25
N SER A 17 11.35 -11.67 20.56
CA SER A 17 11.75 -13.07 20.50
C SER A 17 11.22 -13.80 21.73
N THR A 18 9.99 -14.32 21.65
CA THR A 18 9.47 -15.29 22.63
C THR A 18 9.51 -16.68 21.98
N PRO A 19 10.46 -17.56 22.34
CA PRO A 19 10.47 -18.93 21.86
C PRO A 19 9.67 -19.80 22.84
N THR A 20 8.58 -20.41 22.41
CA THR A 20 7.96 -21.46 23.22
C THR A 20 7.38 -22.61 22.40
N LEU A 21 8.10 -23.73 22.55
CA LEU A 21 7.72 -25.15 22.55
C LEU A 21 7.05 -25.80 21.32
N ARG A 22 7.82 -26.76 20.77
CA ARG A 22 7.47 -27.81 19.80
C ARG A 22 6.46 -28.83 20.33
N THR A 23 5.63 -29.36 19.43
CA THR A 23 5.14 -30.75 19.38
C THR A 23 4.88 -31.17 17.91
N PRO A 24 4.81 -32.48 17.58
CA PRO A 24 5.68 -33.06 16.55
C PRO A 24 5.04 -33.37 15.18
N ALA A 25 5.94 -33.46 14.19
CA ALA A 25 5.93 -34.33 13.02
C ALA A 25 4.68 -34.37 12.11
N ALA A 26 4.65 -33.46 11.14
CA ALA A 26 3.98 -33.70 9.86
C ALA A 26 4.95 -33.40 8.71
N ARG A 27 4.88 -34.24 7.67
CA ARG A 27 5.73 -34.35 6.48
C ARG A 27 6.24 -33.01 5.91
N PRO A 28 7.48 -32.96 5.37
CA PRO A 28 7.99 -31.77 4.70
C PRO A 28 7.27 -31.58 3.36
N LEU A 29 6.15 -30.84 3.39
CA LEU A 29 5.75 -30.07 2.23
C LEU A 29 6.87 -29.04 2.04
N VAL A 30 7.53 -29.05 0.89
CA VAL A 30 8.56 -28.06 0.54
C VAL A 30 7.87 -26.73 0.27
N THR A 31 7.29 -26.14 1.31
CA THR A 31 6.96 -24.74 1.40
C THR A 31 8.16 -24.07 2.07
N PRO A 32 8.81 -23.08 1.42
CA PRO A 32 9.89 -22.35 2.07
C PRO A 32 9.38 -21.79 3.41
N PRO A 33 10.24 -21.72 4.44
CA PRO A 33 9.82 -21.31 5.78
C PRO A 33 9.23 -19.90 5.71
N VAL A 34 7.96 -19.79 6.11
CA VAL A 34 7.14 -18.56 6.11
C VAL A 34 7.84 -17.36 6.78
N GLN A 35 8.80 -17.61 7.67
CA GLN A 35 9.59 -16.58 8.35
C GLN A 35 10.53 -15.80 7.41
N LEU A 36 11.09 -16.45 6.38
CA LEU A 36 12.03 -15.82 5.45
C LEU A 36 11.34 -14.87 4.45
N SER A 37 10.05 -15.08 4.15
CA SER A 37 9.30 -14.18 3.27
C SER A 37 8.91 -12.89 3.98
N VAL A 38 8.50 -12.96 5.25
CA VAL A 38 8.10 -11.78 6.03
C VAL A 38 9.22 -10.76 6.14
N GLY A 39 10.44 -11.20 6.49
CA GLY A 39 11.59 -10.29 6.61
C GLY A 39 11.89 -9.54 5.31
N ARG A 40 11.78 -10.20 4.17
CA ARG A 40 12.01 -9.59 2.86
C ARG A 40 10.92 -8.57 2.51
N GLU A 41 9.66 -8.89 2.77
CA GLU A 41 8.54 -7.97 2.51
C GLU A 41 8.58 -6.72 3.42
N LEU A 42 9.09 -6.86 4.65
CA LEU A 42 9.29 -5.73 5.55
C LEU A 42 10.38 -4.77 5.03
N VAL A 43 11.51 -5.29 4.54
CA VAL A 43 12.57 -4.47 3.94
C VAL A 43 12.03 -3.71 2.73
N GLU A 44 11.26 -4.38 1.88
CA GLU A 44 10.69 -3.77 0.68
C GLU A 44 9.59 -2.74 1.00
N SER A 45 8.83 -2.95 2.07
CA SER A 45 7.87 -1.95 2.59
C SER A 45 8.60 -0.76 3.22
N GLY A 46 9.72 -0.98 3.90
CA GLY A 46 10.58 0.07 4.45
C GLY A 46 11.18 0.95 3.36
N LYS A 47 11.58 0.37 2.21
CA LYS A 47 12.00 1.16 1.04
C LYS A 47 10.86 2.03 0.51
N ALA A 48 9.66 1.47 0.38
CA ALA A 48 8.50 2.22 -0.11
C ALA A 48 8.19 3.43 0.79
N LEU A 49 8.29 3.24 2.11
CA LEU A 49 8.15 4.31 3.10
C LEU A 49 9.16 5.44 2.90
N VAL A 50 10.44 5.10 2.73
CA VAL A 50 11.50 6.10 2.54
C VAL A 50 11.35 6.82 1.20
N LEU A 51 10.99 6.10 0.14
CA LEU A 51 10.80 6.68 -1.19
C LEU A 51 9.59 7.62 -1.22
N SER A 52 8.47 7.25 -0.61
CA SER A 52 7.26 8.09 -0.58
C SER A 52 7.46 9.36 0.24
N THR A 53 8.18 9.28 1.36
CA THR A 53 8.51 10.45 2.19
C THR A 53 9.43 11.42 1.46
N ILE A 54 10.46 10.94 0.79
CA ILE A 54 11.36 11.79 0.00
C ILE A 54 10.60 12.41 -1.18
N GLY A 55 9.88 11.60 -1.97
CA GLY A 55 9.15 12.07 -3.14
C GLY A 55 8.06 13.09 -2.80
N GLY A 56 7.22 12.80 -1.81
CA GLY A 56 6.19 13.74 -1.36
C GLY A 56 6.76 14.96 -0.64
N GLY A 57 7.87 14.81 0.08
CA GLY A 57 8.58 15.90 0.75
C GLY A 57 9.15 16.90 -0.24
N MET A 58 9.83 16.43 -1.30
CA MET A 58 10.39 17.29 -2.35
C MET A 58 9.33 18.10 -3.07
N VAL A 59 8.15 17.53 -3.29
CA VAL A 59 7.04 18.18 -3.98
C VAL A 59 6.29 19.16 -3.06
N SER A 60 6.18 18.87 -1.77
CA SER A 60 5.45 19.71 -0.81
C SER A 60 6.30 20.81 -0.15
N ALA A 61 7.63 20.67 -0.13
CA ALA A 61 8.52 21.63 0.52
C ALA A 61 8.39 23.06 -0.02
N PRO A 62 8.30 23.33 -1.34
CA PRO A 62 8.14 24.69 -1.85
C PRO A 62 6.82 25.34 -1.42
N VAL A 63 5.74 24.55 -1.33
CA VAL A 63 4.42 25.03 -0.92
C VAL A 63 4.47 25.48 0.55
N LYS A 64 5.05 24.65 1.43
CA LYS A 64 5.20 25.00 2.86
C LYS A 64 6.18 26.14 3.09
N ALA A 65 7.28 26.19 2.35
CA ALA A 65 8.24 27.29 2.42
C ALA A 65 7.60 28.62 2.00
N SER A 66 6.73 28.61 0.98
CA SER A 66 6.01 29.80 0.53
C SER A 66 5.02 30.31 1.59
N VAL A 67 4.33 29.40 2.29
CA VAL A 67 3.45 29.75 3.42
C VAL A 67 4.25 30.34 4.58
N LEU A 68 5.42 29.78 4.90
CA LEU A 68 6.30 30.31 5.94
C LEU A 68 6.83 31.71 5.57
N ALA A 69 7.27 31.90 4.32
CA ALA A 69 7.77 33.19 3.83
C ALA A 69 6.69 34.28 3.80
N ALA A 70 5.43 33.90 3.54
CA ALA A 70 4.29 34.82 3.60
C ALA A 70 3.84 35.14 5.04
N SER A 71 4.19 34.29 6.01
CA SER A 71 3.83 34.49 7.41
C SER A 71 4.80 35.47 8.07
N LYS A 72 4.27 36.54 8.67
CA LYS A 72 5.07 37.50 9.46
C LYS A 72 5.49 36.97 10.83
N LYS A 73 4.99 35.79 11.23
CA LYS A 73 5.42 35.09 12.44
C LYS A 73 6.76 34.41 12.16
N GLY A 74 7.73 34.56 13.05
CA GLY A 74 9.01 33.86 12.97
C GLY A 74 8.85 32.34 12.94
N ILE A 75 9.96 31.61 12.84
CA ILE A 75 10.02 30.14 12.91
C ILE A 75 9.43 29.69 14.26
N THR A 76 8.16 29.27 14.29
CA THR A 76 7.45 28.80 15.49
C THR A 76 7.43 27.27 15.57
N ASP A 77 7.47 26.68 16.77
CA ASP A 77 7.44 25.21 16.98
C ASP A 77 6.30 24.47 16.24
N GLU A 78 5.23 25.19 15.89
CA GLU A 78 4.10 24.71 15.09
C GLU A 78 4.50 24.20 13.68
N TRP A 79 5.46 24.85 12.99
CA TRP A 79 5.81 24.41 11.61
C TRP A 79 6.52 23.05 11.64
N GLU A 80 7.36 22.80 12.64
CA GLU A 80 8.10 21.53 12.79
C GLU A 80 7.11 20.37 12.97
N PHE A 81 6.14 20.54 13.86
CA PHE A 81 5.11 19.54 14.09
C PHE A 81 4.31 19.22 12.82
N THR A 82 3.93 20.23 12.03
CA THR A 82 3.17 20.02 10.79
C THR A 82 3.98 19.32 9.70
N VAL A 83 5.29 19.60 9.60
CA VAL A 83 6.19 18.94 8.64
C VAL A 83 6.41 17.48 9.04
N VAL A 84 6.68 17.21 10.31
CA VAL A 84 6.86 15.84 10.83
C VAL A 84 5.57 15.03 10.66
N ALA A 85 4.41 15.60 11.00
CA ALA A 85 3.12 14.94 10.80
C ALA A 85 2.86 14.64 9.31
N LEU A 86 3.22 15.54 8.39
CA LEU A 86 3.14 15.26 6.95
C LEU A 86 4.09 14.13 6.54
N ALA A 87 5.32 14.12 7.03
CA ALA A 87 6.29 13.06 6.72
C ALA A 87 5.78 11.68 7.17
N ILE A 88 5.18 11.58 8.37
CA ILE A 88 4.58 10.32 8.86
C ILE A 88 3.40 9.89 7.96
N ASN A 89 2.56 10.83 7.53
CA ASN A 89 1.47 10.54 6.60
C ASN A 89 1.98 10.04 5.24
N LEU A 90 3.03 10.64 4.69
CA LEU A 90 3.66 10.21 3.44
C LEU A 90 4.32 8.83 3.57
N ALA A 91 4.95 8.56 4.72
CA ALA A 91 5.52 7.27 5.05
C ALA A 91 4.45 6.16 5.07
N LEU A 92 3.37 6.39 5.81
CA LEU A 92 2.26 5.45 5.91
C LEU A 92 1.57 5.25 4.55
N PHE A 93 1.38 6.33 3.78
CA PHE A 93 0.86 6.27 2.43
C PHE A 93 1.69 5.34 1.54
N GLY A 94 3.03 5.40 1.58
CA GLY A 94 3.87 4.54 0.74
C GLY A 94 3.67 3.05 1.01
N VAL A 95 3.50 2.68 2.28
CA VAL A 95 3.20 1.29 2.68
C VAL A 95 1.81 0.88 2.20
N ILE A 96 0.80 1.72 2.41
CA ILE A 96 -0.58 1.45 1.98
C ILE A 96 -0.64 1.37 0.44
N TYR A 97 0.03 2.27 -0.26
CA TYR A 97 0.08 2.31 -1.73
C TYR A 97 0.70 1.03 -2.29
N ARG A 98 1.77 0.50 -1.69
CA ARG A 98 2.34 -0.82 -2.04
C ARG A 98 1.32 -1.96 -1.86
N CYS A 99 0.49 -1.90 -0.81
CA CYS A 99 -0.52 -2.92 -0.52
C CYS A 99 -1.72 -2.88 -1.46
N ILE A 100 -2.13 -1.68 -1.88
CA ILE A 100 -3.25 -1.43 -2.80
C ILE A 100 -2.81 -1.67 -4.25
N VAL A 101 -1.73 -1.03 -4.67
CA VAL A 101 -1.14 -1.13 -6.01
C VAL A 101 -0.22 -2.34 -6.04
N ARG A 102 -0.83 -3.51 -5.95
CA ARG A 102 -0.16 -4.80 -6.17
C ARG A 102 0.37 -4.84 -7.62
N SER A 103 0.85 -6.00 -8.08
CA SER A 103 1.14 -6.22 -9.51
C SER A 103 -0.08 -6.11 -10.46
N ASP A 104 -1.21 -5.56 -9.99
CA ASP A 104 -2.38 -5.27 -10.80
C ASP A 104 -2.23 -3.89 -11.45
N ASP A 105 -2.52 -3.80 -12.75
CA ASP A 105 -2.28 -2.60 -13.56
C ASP A 105 -3.55 -1.77 -13.71
N ASN A 106 -4.26 -1.57 -12.60
CA ASN A 106 -5.47 -0.78 -12.56
C ASN A 106 -5.19 0.66 -12.13
N ASP A 107 -5.07 1.55 -13.11
CA ASP A 107 -4.80 2.98 -12.87
C ASP A 107 -5.91 3.69 -12.08
N THR A 108 -7.16 3.21 -12.17
CA THR A 108 -8.29 3.74 -11.40
C THR A 108 -8.09 3.51 -9.90
N LEU A 109 -7.49 2.37 -9.53
CA LEU A 109 -7.20 2.02 -8.14
C LEU A 109 -6.07 2.91 -7.58
N LYS A 110 -5.04 3.19 -8.40
CA LYS A 110 -3.93 4.08 -8.04
C LYS A 110 -4.43 5.50 -7.74
N PHE A 111 -5.26 6.03 -8.64
CA PHE A 111 -5.83 7.37 -8.50
C PHE A 111 -6.76 7.50 -7.28
N SER A 112 -7.64 6.52 -7.07
CA SER A 112 -8.57 6.54 -5.94
C SER A 112 -7.86 6.46 -4.58
N ALA A 113 -6.75 5.71 -4.47
CA ALA A 113 -5.94 5.67 -3.26
C ALA A 113 -5.33 7.04 -2.90
N VAL A 114 -4.79 7.75 -3.90
CA VAL A 114 -4.24 9.10 -3.72
C VAL A 114 -5.36 10.08 -3.34
N ALA A 115 -6.47 10.05 -4.06
CA ALA A 115 -7.61 10.94 -3.85
C ALA A 115 -8.29 10.74 -2.47
N ALA A 116 -8.43 9.50 -2.02
CA ALA A 116 -9.02 9.20 -0.72
C ALA A 116 -8.15 9.73 0.43
N LEU A 117 -6.84 9.48 0.38
CA LEU A 117 -5.96 9.90 1.47
C LEU A 117 -5.75 11.42 1.49
N SER A 118 -5.68 12.07 0.31
CA SER A 118 -5.64 13.52 0.24
C SER A 118 -6.92 14.16 0.79
N LEU A 119 -8.08 13.58 0.51
CA LEU A 119 -9.36 14.04 1.06
C LEU A 119 -9.42 13.86 2.58
N CYS A 120 -9.06 12.68 3.10
CA CYS A 120 -9.03 12.43 4.54
C CYS A 120 -8.11 13.42 5.27
N ARG A 121 -6.93 13.70 4.72
CA ARG A 121 -6.00 14.69 5.28
C ARG A 121 -6.57 16.11 5.21
N ALA A 122 -7.20 16.49 4.11
CA ALA A 122 -7.80 17.81 3.95
C ALA A 122 -8.94 18.04 4.95
N LEU A 123 -9.82 17.04 5.12
CA LEU A 123 -10.89 17.07 6.12
C LEU A 123 -10.35 17.16 7.54
N SER A 124 -9.28 16.43 7.86
CA SER A 124 -8.63 16.50 9.17
C SER A 124 -7.90 17.83 9.44
N SER A 125 -7.54 18.58 8.40
CA SER A 125 -6.83 19.88 8.53
C SER A 125 -7.80 21.07 8.59
N MET A 126 -9.08 20.82 8.33
CA MET A 126 -10.11 21.83 8.31
C MET A 126 -10.53 22.23 9.73
N GLN A 127 -10.62 23.53 9.99
CA GLN A 127 -11.18 24.02 11.25
C GLN A 127 -12.71 24.01 11.12
N VAL A 128 -13.39 23.25 11.99
CA VAL A 128 -14.85 23.14 11.97
C VAL A 128 -15.46 24.41 12.59
N TYR A 129 -16.20 25.16 11.79
CA TYR A 129 -16.98 26.31 12.25
C TYR A 129 -18.47 25.96 12.38
N TYR A 130 -19.22 26.72 13.17
CA TYR A 130 -20.64 26.47 13.45
C TYR A 130 -21.55 26.64 12.22
N ALA A 131 -21.09 27.33 11.17
CA ALA A 131 -21.87 27.60 9.95
C ALA A 131 -21.04 27.31 8.69
N TRP A 132 -21.68 26.71 7.69
CA TRP A 132 -21.09 26.44 6.38
C TRP A 132 -20.97 27.73 5.56
N THR A 133 -19.75 28.28 5.47
CA THR A 133 -19.44 29.48 4.68
C THR A 133 -18.74 29.13 3.37
N LYS A 134 -18.69 30.07 2.41
CA LYS A 134 -17.93 29.89 1.16
C LYS A 134 -16.42 29.73 1.42
N ASP A 135 -15.91 30.34 2.49
CA ASP A 135 -14.50 30.25 2.88
C ASP A 135 -14.09 28.83 3.26
N MET A 136 -15.02 28.03 3.83
CA MET A 136 -14.79 26.62 4.12
C MET A 136 -14.49 25.80 2.85
N TRP A 137 -15.19 26.06 1.74
CA TRP A 137 -14.93 25.36 0.48
C TRP A 137 -13.56 25.70 -0.10
N ILE A 138 -13.16 26.97 -0.03
CA ILE A 138 -11.84 27.42 -0.48
C ILE A 138 -10.75 26.78 0.36
N GLN A 139 -10.92 26.76 1.69
CA GLN A 139 -9.98 26.12 2.61
C GLN A 139 -9.87 24.61 2.37
N LEU A 140 -10.99 23.92 2.17
CA LEU A 140 -11.01 22.49 1.85
C LEU A 140 -10.26 22.22 0.54
N LEU A 141 -10.54 23.00 -0.51
CA LEU A 141 -9.90 22.82 -1.81
C LEU A 141 -8.40 23.13 -1.76
N ALA A 142 -7.99 24.13 -0.98
CA ALA A 142 -6.59 24.46 -0.77
C ALA A 142 -5.83 23.32 -0.05
N HIS A 143 -6.36 22.81 1.07
CA HIS A 143 -5.75 21.69 1.79
C HIS A 143 -5.80 20.38 0.99
N PHE A 144 -6.86 20.16 0.21
CA PHE A 144 -6.96 19.04 -0.69
C PHE A 144 -5.91 19.13 -1.80
N GLY A 145 -5.75 20.30 -2.42
CA GLY A 145 -4.73 20.54 -3.45
C GLY A 145 -3.31 20.31 -2.93
N GLU A 146 -2.98 20.87 -1.76
CA GLU A 146 -1.69 20.63 -1.09
C GLU A 146 -1.45 19.14 -0.82
N SER A 147 -2.46 18.45 -0.29
CA SER A 147 -2.36 17.04 0.06
C SER A 147 -2.28 16.15 -1.19
N ALA A 148 -3.08 16.45 -2.22
CA ALA A 148 -3.08 15.72 -3.48
C ALA A 148 -1.74 15.88 -4.22
N LEU A 149 -1.14 17.07 -4.17
CA LEU A 149 0.20 17.32 -4.72
C LEU A 149 1.26 16.50 -3.96
N ALA A 150 1.20 16.47 -2.62
CA ALA A 150 2.14 15.72 -1.79
C ALA A 150 2.03 14.19 -2.00
N PHE A 151 0.81 13.63 -1.95
CA PHE A 151 0.58 12.19 -2.14
C PHE A 151 0.76 11.76 -3.60
N GLY A 152 0.38 12.61 -4.56
CA GLY A 152 0.61 12.37 -5.98
C GLY A 152 2.10 12.36 -6.32
N GLY A 153 2.88 13.29 -5.76
CA GLY A 153 4.34 13.29 -5.87
C GLY A 153 4.98 12.02 -5.27
N ALA A 154 4.51 11.60 -4.10
CA ALA A 154 4.96 10.36 -3.47
C ALA A 154 4.64 9.11 -4.32
N ALA A 155 3.43 9.04 -4.89
CA ALA A 155 3.03 7.95 -5.78
C ALA A 155 3.89 7.93 -7.05
N CYS A 156 4.08 9.08 -7.69
CA CYS A 156 4.93 9.20 -8.88
C CYS A 156 6.37 8.73 -8.61
N PHE A 157 6.94 9.09 -7.45
CA PHE A 157 8.28 8.67 -7.07
C PHE A 157 8.38 7.17 -6.78
N LEU A 158 7.33 6.57 -6.18
CA LEU A 158 7.24 5.12 -6.00
C LEU A 158 7.16 4.37 -7.32
N GLU A 159 6.32 4.83 -8.25
CA GLU A 159 6.23 4.26 -9.60
C GLU A 159 7.58 4.35 -10.32
N PHE A 160 8.26 5.49 -10.23
CA PHE A 160 9.61 5.65 -10.77
C PHE A 160 10.60 4.68 -10.13
N ALA A 161 10.59 4.53 -8.81
CA ALA A 161 11.47 3.62 -8.10
C ALA A 161 11.21 2.14 -8.44
N TRP A 162 9.96 1.76 -8.68
CA TRP A 162 9.60 0.43 -9.17
C TRP A 162 10.09 0.20 -10.59
N ASN A 163 9.95 1.19 -11.48
CA ASN A 163 10.44 1.10 -12.85
C ASN A 163 11.98 0.99 -12.92
N ARG A 164 12.68 1.57 -11.95
CA ARG A 164 14.15 1.46 -11.80
C ARG A 164 14.61 0.18 -11.08
N GLY A 165 13.69 -0.61 -10.53
CA GLY A 165 14.00 -1.81 -9.75
C GLY A 165 14.58 -1.52 -8.35
N TRP A 166 14.41 -0.30 -7.83
CA TRP A 166 14.89 0.07 -6.48
C TRP A 166 14.04 -0.57 -5.38
N ALA A 167 12.75 -0.73 -5.65
CA ALA A 167 11.79 -1.45 -4.82
C ALA A 167 10.98 -2.41 -5.69
N ARG A 168 10.39 -3.43 -5.07
CA ARG A 168 9.52 -4.41 -5.75
C ARG A 168 8.07 -4.26 -5.32
N ARG A 169 7.12 -4.45 -6.24
CA ARG A 169 5.67 -4.54 -5.90
C ARG A 169 5.35 -5.84 -5.18
N LEU A 170 4.29 -5.83 -4.38
CA LEU A 170 3.76 -7.05 -3.76
C LEU A 170 3.21 -7.98 -4.85
N PRO A 171 3.66 -9.25 -4.89
CA PRO A 171 3.12 -10.22 -5.84
C PRO A 171 1.65 -10.52 -5.51
N CYS A 172 0.83 -10.72 -6.54
CA CYS A 172 -0.56 -11.18 -6.40
C CYS A 172 -0.65 -12.68 -6.04
N SER A 173 0.30 -13.21 -5.25
CA SER A 173 0.31 -14.61 -4.82
C SER A 173 -0.76 -14.84 -3.76
N GLY A 174 -1.76 -15.67 -4.06
CA GLY A 174 -2.81 -16.06 -3.12
C GLY A 174 -4.24 -15.66 -3.52
N LEU A 175 -4.41 -14.91 -4.62
CA LEU A 175 -5.73 -14.75 -5.23
C LEU A 175 -6.06 -16.04 -6.02
N PRO A 176 -7.28 -16.58 -5.92
CA PRO A 176 -7.69 -17.71 -6.75
C PRO A 176 -7.54 -17.33 -8.23
N PRO A 177 -7.18 -18.29 -9.10
CA PRO A 177 -6.76 -18.03 -10.49
C PRO A 177 -7.81 -17.33 -11.37
N TYR A 178 -9.04 -17.17 -10.88
CA TYR A 178 -10.18 -16.57 -11.59
C TYR A 178 -10.04 -15.06 -11.90
N TYR A 179 -9.11 -14.34 -11.28
CA TYR A 179 -8.88 -12.90 -11.59
C TYR A 179 -7.81 -12.65 -12.66
N ARG A 180 -7.25 -13.71 -13.26
CA ARG A 180 -6.31 -13.57 -14.38
C ARG A 180 -7.08 -13.17 -15.64
N ARG A 181 -7.21 -11.85 -15.86
CA ARG A 181 -7.55 -11.16 -17.14
C ARG A 181 -8.81 -11.71 -17.85
N HIS A 182 -9.93 -10.99 -17.71
CA HIS A 182 -11.19 -11.25 -18.42
C HIS A 182 -11.19 -10.93 -19.93
N ASP A 183 -10.04 -10.54 -20.51
CA ASP A 183 -9.97 -10.19 -21.94
C ASP A 183 -9.90 -11.42 -22.85
N GLU A 184 -9.75 -12.63 -22.31
CA GLU A 184 -9.74 -13.86 -23.09
C GLU A 184 -10.69 -14.91 -22.46
N LEU A 185 -11.87 -15.07 -23.07
CA LEU A 185 -12.86 -16.13 -22.83
C LEU A 185 -13.58 -16.13 -21.48
N LEU A 186 -14.44 -15.13 -21.23
CA LEU A 186 -15.71 -15.48 -20.60
C LEU A 186 -16.54 -16.26 -21.65
N PRO A 187 -17.07 -17.46 -21.34
CA PRO A 187 -18.07 -18.06 -22.20
C PRO A 187 -19.21 -17.04 -22.40
N PRO A 188 -19.81 -16.96 -23.60
CA PRO A 188 -20.91 -16.03 -23.85
C PRO A 188 -21.92 -16.18 -22.72
N TYR A 189 -22.30 -15.05 -22.11
CA TYR A 189 -23.30 -15.01 -21.06
C TYR A 189 -24.52 -15.75 -21.57
N ASN A 190 -24.73 -16.97 -21.05
CA ASN A 190 -25.83 -17.82 -21.45
C ASN A 190 -26.97 -17.55 -20.47
N PRO A 191 -28.00 -16.78 -20.85
CA PRO A 191 -29.11 -16.45 -19.96
C PRO A 191 -29.91 -17.69 -19.53
N ASP A 192 -29.72 -18.82 -20.22
CA ASP A 192 -30.40 -20.09 -19.92
C ASP A 192 -29.69 -20.90 -18.83
N ILE A 193 -28.46 -20.52 -18.44
CA ILE A 193 -27.79 -21.10 -17.28
C ILE A 193 -28.22 -20.25 -16.08
N PRO A 194 -29.07 -20.77 -15.17
CA PRO A 194 -29.41 -20.03 -13.95
C PRO A 194 -28.09 -19.65 -13.27
N PRO A 195 -27.96 -18.41 -12.75
CA PRO A 195 -26.75 -18.03 -12.05
C PRO A 195 -26.51 -19.10 -11.01
N ALA A 196 -25.36 -19.76 -11.05
CA ALA A 196 -24.96 -20.66 -9.98
C ALA A 196 -24.66 -19.79 -8.77
N TYR A 197 -25.70 -19.24 -8.16
CA TYR A 197 -25.68 -18.77 -6.79
C TYR A 197 -25.28 -20.00 -5.99
N PHE A 198 -24.06 -19.99 -5.46
CA PHE A 198 -23.85 -20.06 -4.02
C PHE A 198 -24.85 -20.96 -3.27
N LEU A 199 -24.98 -22.20 -3.71
CA LEU A 199 -25.66 -23.24 -2.97
C LEU A 199 -24.58 -24.26 -2.62
N ASP A 200 -24.14 -24.11 -1.38
CA ASP A 200 -23.59 -25.14 -0.54
C ASP A 200 -22.33 -25.86 -1.04
N ASP A 201 -21.17 -25.39 -0.57
CA ASP A 201 -20.05 -26.30 -0.32
C ASP A 201 -19.65 -26.29 1.18
N PRO A 202 -20.56 -26.59 2.13
CA PRO A 202 -20.15 -27.19 3.38
C PRO A 202 -20.07 -28.70 3.15
N VAL A 203 -18.86 -29.25 3.26
CA VAL A 203 -18.54 -30.69 3.36
C VAL A 203 -17.91 -31.31 2.12
N ASN A 204 -16.69 -31.82 2.33
CA ASN A 204 -16.04 -32.90 1.60
C ASN A 204 -15.42 -32.62 0.22
N ARG A 205 -14.10 -32.33 0.23
CA ARG A 205 -13.17 -33.05 -0.68
C ARG A 205 -11.69 -33.12 -0.30
N TYR A 206 -11.33 -32.97 0.98
CA TYR A 206 -10.05 -33.49 1.49
C TYR A 206 -10.25 -34.90 2.05
N GLY A 207 -10.54 -35.85 1.15
CA GLY A 207 -10.34 -37.27 1.38
C GLY A 207 -9.21 -37.76 0.48
N PRO A 208 -8.31 -38.64 0.98
CA PRO A 208 -7.23 -39.18 0.16
C PRO A 208 -7.83 -40.14 -0.86
N ARG A 209 -7.67 -39.83 -2.16
CA ARG A 209 -7.96 -40.79 -3.23
C ARG A 209 -6.66 -41.50 -3.58
N ASP A 210 -6.38 -42.55 -2.81
CA ASP A 210 -5.57 -43.66 -3.30
C ASP A 210 -6.27 -44.23 -4.54
N GLY A 211 -5.59 -44.25 -5.67
CA GLY A 211 -6.16 -44.71 -6.93
C GLY A 211 -5.09 -44.67 -8.02
N GLY A 212 -4.43 -45.81 -8.20
CA GLY A 212 -3.27 -45.96 -9.06
C GLY A 212 -3.51 -45.60 -10.53
N TYR A 213 -2.44 -45.09 -11.14
CA TYR A 213 -2.18 -45.29 -12.55
C TYR A 213 -0.94 -46.17 -12.67
N GLY A 214 -1.21 -47.43 -13.04
CA GLY A 214 -0.21 -48.36 -13.47
C GLY A 214 0.47 -47.90 -14.76
N GLY A 215 1.75 -48.25 -14.83
CA GLY A 215 2.48 -48.70 -16.01
C GLY A 215 2.15 -48.07 -17.36
N TRP A 216 3.11 -47.29 -17.87
CA TRP A 216 3.64 -47.56 -19.21
C TRP A 216 5.15 -47.60 -19.16
N ASP A 217 5.63 -48.84 -19.24
CA ASP A 217 6.96 -49.25 -19.64
C ASP A 217 7.32 -48.59 -21.00
N ARG A 218 8.49 -47.97 -21.07
CA ARG A 218 9.18 -47.79 -22.35
C ARG A 218 10.69 -47.81 -22.11
N ARG A 219 11.21 -49.04 -22.12
CA ARG A 219 12.58 -49.34 -22.53
C ARG A 219 12.81 -48.89 -23.98
N TYR A 220 14.10 -48.63 -24.24
CA TYR A 220 14.79 -48.24 -25.47
C TYR A 220 14.96 -46.73 -25.65
#